data_AF-A0A660YY19-F1
#
_entry.id   AF-A0A660YY19-F1
#
_cell.length_a   1.000
_cell.length_b   1.000
_cell.length_c   1.000
_cell.angle_alpha   90.00
_cell.angle_beta   90.00
_cell.angle_gamma   90.00
#
_symmetry.space_group_name_H-M   'P 1'
#
loop_
_entity.id
_entity.type
_entity.pdbx_description
1 polymer ?
#
loop_
_entity_poly.entity_id
_entity_poly.type
_entity_poly.pdbx_seq_one_letter_code
_entity_poly.pdbx_strand_id
1 'polypeptide(L)'
;GWWTVEAKADERVGGTAEFTFGERYYNKMKITNLLNNKKVEWKCLEGDKEWIDTTFLFELEEKDGGTIVRFSHNNWKEETDFFASCNYNWGYYLKSLKQLCETGKGTPFNNG
;
A
#
# COMPACT_ATOMS: atom_id res chain seq x y z
N GLY A 1 -3.72 -11.24 -5.19
CA GLY A 1 -3.29 -9.99 -4.55
C GLY A 1 -4.30 -8.89 -4.84
N TRP A 2 -4.05 -7.67 -4.33
CA TRP A 2 -4.89 -6.49 -4.59
C TRP A 2 -4.07 -5.30 -5.12
N TRP A 3 -2.83 -5.14 -4.65
CA TRP A 3 -1.90 -4.12 -5.11
C TRP A 3 -0.89 -4.72 -6.10
N THR A 4 -0.21 -5.78 -5.68
CA THR A 4 0.59 -6.66 -6.52
C THR A 4 0.30 -8.13 -6.18
N VAL A 5 0.76 -9.05 -7.03
CA VAL A 5 0.79 -10.49 -6.79
C VAL A 5 2.05 -10.96 -6.06
N GLU A 6 3.11 -10.14 -6.02
CA GLU A 6 4.39 -10.47 -5.39
C GLU A 6 4.69 -9.54 -4.22
N ALA A 7 4.43 -10.04 -3.00
CA ALA A 7 4.72 -9.33 -1.76
C ALA A 7 5.36 -10.27 -0.73
N LYS A 8 6.35 -9.76 0.00
CA LYS A 8 6.99 -10.44 1.14
C LYS A 8 7.06 -9.47 2.31
N ALA A 9 6.75 -9.91 3.53
CA ALA A 9 6.80 -9.04 4.70
C ALA A 9 7.24 -9.81 5.96
N ASP A 10 8.03 -9.15 6.81
CA ASP A 10 8.50 -9.69 8.10
C ASP A 10 7.44 -9.66 9.22
N GLU A 11 6.26 -9.08 8.96
CA GLU A 11 5.10 -8.98 9.87
C GLU A 11 5.43 -8.46 11.28
N ARG A 12 6.42 -7.56 11.41
CA ARG A 12 6.80 -6.93 12.69
C ARG A 12 7.30 -5.51 12.50
N VAL A 13 7.13 -4.68 13.53
CA VAL A 13 7.73 -3.34 13.58
C VAL A 13 9.25 -3.44 13.47
N GLY A 14 9.84 -2.56 12.67
CA GLY A 14 11.27 -2.56 12.33
C GLY A 14 11.67 -3.55 11.24
N GLY A 15 10.79 -4.50 10.89
CA GLY A 15 10.95 -5.37 9.73
C GLY A 15 10.68 -4.65 8.42
N THR A 16 10.76 -5.41 7.33
CA THR A 16 10.59 -4.92 5.96
C THR A 16 9.38 -5.56 5.27
N ALA A 17 8.79 -4.80 4.35
CA ALA A 17 7.80 -5.27 3.39
C ALA A 17 8.27 -4.92 1.98
N GLU A 18 8.38 -5.91 1.11
CA GLU A 18 8.87 -5.80 -0.25
C GLU A 18 7.73 -6.09 -1.23
N PHE A 19 7.53 -5.19 -2.19
CA PHE A 19 6.46 -5.27 -3.18
C PHE A 19 7.06 -5.17 -4.58
N THR A 20 6.86 -6.20 -5.40
CA THR A 20 7.38 -6.28 -6.77
C THR A 20 6.25 -6.18 -7.77
N PHE A 21 6.41 -5.40 -8.83
CA PHE A 21 5.41 -5.16 -9.87
C PHE A 21 6.00 -5.62 -11.20
N GLY A 22 5.99 -6.93 -11.39
CA GLY A 22 6.65 -7.55 -12.53
C GLY A 22 8.15 -7.29 -12.56
N GLU A 23 8.73 -7.20 -13.75
CA GLU A 23 10.14 -6.84 -13.93
C GLU A 23 10.39 -5.32 -13.84
N ARG A 24 9.34 -4.52 -13.61
CA ARG A 24 9.38 -3.07 -13.89
C ARG A 24 9.54 -2.21 -12.65
N TYR A 25 8.87 -2.54 -11.56
CA TYR A 25 8.97 -1.75 -10.33
C TYR A 25 9.16 -2.65 -9.10
N TYR A 26 9.95 -2.14 -8.16
CA TYR A 26 10.20 -2.77 -6.88
C TYR A 26 10.17 -1.69 -5.81
N ASN A 27 9.53 -1.98 -4.68
CA ASN A 27 9.52 -1.09 -3.53
C ASN A 27 9.86 -1.87 -2.26
N LYS A 28 10.79 -1.34 -1.48
CA LYS A 28 11.14 -1.83 -0.14
C LYS A 28 10.69 -0.83 0.89
N MET A 29 9.87 -1.29 1.83
CA MET A 29 9.31 -0.49 2.90
C MET A 29 9.76 -0.99 4.26
N LYS A 30 9.99 -0.07 5.20
CA LYS A 30 10.15 -0.36 6.63
C LYS A 30 8.78 -0.33 7.30
N ILE A 31 8.46 -1.33 8.10
CA ILE A 31 7.26 -1.33 8.95
C ILE A 31 7.55 -0.45 10.17
N THR A 32 6.98 0.74 10.22
CA THR A 32 7.18 1.71 11.32
C THR A 32 6.14 1.56 12.42
N ASN A 33 4.94 1.07 12.09
CA ASN A 33 3.89 0.77 13.04
C ASN A 33 3.09 -0.47 12.58
N LEU A 34 2.74 -1.34 13.52
CA LEU A 34 1.90 -2.50 13.26
C LEU A 34 1.07 -2.81 14.50
N LEU A 35 -0.23 -2.59 14.40
CA LEU A 35 -1.24 -2.95 15.38
C LEU A 35 -2.21 -3.91 14.72
N ASN A 36 -2.21 -5.16 15.17
CA ASN A 36 -3.05 -6.22 14.61
C ASN A 36 -4.52 -5.77 14.51
N ASN A 37 -5.11 -5.98 13.33
CA ASN A 37 -6.50 -5.64 12.99
C ASN A 37 -6.87 -4.15 13.18
N LYS A 38 -5.89 -3.25 13.26
CA LYS A 38 -6.14 -1.82 13.50
C LYS A 38 -5.34 -0.90 12.62
N LYS A 39 -4.05 -1.13 12.46
CA LYS A 39 -3.17 -0.15 11.82
C LYS A 39 -1.90 -0.81 11.29
N VAL A 40 -1.47 -0.35 10.12
CA VAL A 40 -0.11 -0.59 9.65
C VAL A 40 0.42 0.69 9.01
N GLU A 41 1.68 1.01 9.31
CA GLU A 41 2.40 2.11 8.70
C GLU A 41 3.71 1.61 8.12
N TRP A 42 3.97 2.03 6.89
CA TRP A 42 5.17 1.72 6.14
C TRP A 42 5.88 3.00 5.75
N LYS A 43 7.20 3.03 5.87
CA LYS A 43 8.06 4.09 5.31
C LYS A 43 8.85 3.53 4.13
N CYS A 44 8.84 4.21 2.98
CA CYS A 44 9.61 3.76 1.83
C CYS A 44 11.11 3.96 2.05
N LEU A 45 11.87 2.88 1.83
CA LEU A 45 13.33 2.85 1.88
C LEU A 45 13.94 2.83 0.48
N GLU A 46 13.28 2.12 -0.45
CA GLU A 46 13.76 1.92 -1.83
C GLU A 46 12.56 1.83 -2.76
N GLY A 47 12.67 2.42 -3.95
CA GLY A 47 11.62 2.47 -4.95
C GLY A 47 11.78 3.67 -5.86
N ASP A 48 10.68 4.22 -6.36
CA ASP A 48 10.72 5.49 -7.08
C ASP A 48 11.29 6.61 -6.19
N LYS A 49 12.10 7.49 -6.76
CA LYS A 49 12.76 8.61 -6.06
C LYS A 49 11.77 9.50 -5.30
N GLU A 50 10.53 9.62 -5.78
CA GLU A 50 9.50 10.45 -5.16
C GLU A 50 8.77 9.74 -4.02
N TRP A 51 8.86 8.41 -3.94
CA TRP A 51 8.36 7.63 -2.80
C TRP A 51 9.38 7.51 -1.68
N ILE A 52 10.68 7.58 -1.95
CA ILE A 52 11.68 7.46 -0.87
C ILE A 52 11.39 8.49 0.22
N ASP A 53 11.38 8.02 1.47
CA ASP A 53 10.99 8.74 2.70
C ASP A 53 9.49 9.04 2.89
N THR A 54 8.62 8.78 1.91
CA THR A 54 7.17 8.88 2.11
C THR A 54 6.66 7.77 3.03
N THR A 55 5.44 7.97 3.56
CA THR A 55 4.80 7.01 4.45
C THR A 55 3.43 6.60 3.94
N PHE A 56 3.14 5.30 4.01
CA PHE A 56 1.86 4.69 3.68
C PHE A 56 1.20 4.26 4.98
N LEU A 57 0.03 4.79 5.25
CA LEU A 57 -0.73 4.52 6.46
C LEU A 57 -2.07 3.90 6.09
N PHE A 58 -2.34 2.74 6.68
CA PHE A 58 -3.64 2.09 6.65
C PHE A 58 -4.19 2.00 8.07
N GLU A 59 -5.39 2.54 8.28
CA GLU A 59 -6.11 2.48 9.53
C GLU A 59 -7.46 1.80 9.33
N LEU A 60 -7.75 0.83 10.18
CA LEU A 60 -8.94 0.00 10.14
C LEU A 60 -9.84 0.35 11.32
N GLU A 61 -11.10 0.62 11.04
CA GLU A 61 -12.13 0.86 12.05
C GLU A 61 -13.33 -0.03 11.75
N GLU A 62 -13.74 -0.82 12.74
CA GLU A 62 -14.99 -1.57 12.65
C GLU A 62 -16.17 -0.62 12.79
N LYS A 63 -17.12 -0.69 11.85
CA LYS A 63 -18.32 0.15 11.86
C LYS A 63 -19.48 -0.56 11.15
N ASP A 64 -20.64 -0.59 11.80
CA ASP A 64 -21.91 -1.08 11.24
C ASP A 64 -21.82 -2.48 10.60
N GLY A 65 -21.04 -3.38 11.20
CA GLY A 65 -20.83 -4.75 10.69
C GLY A 65 -19.88 -4.86 9.49
N GLY A 66 -19.21 -3.77 9.13
CA GLY A 66 -18.12 -3.72 8.14
C GLY A 66 -16.85 -3.10 8.71
N THR A 67 -15.87 -2.88 7.83
CA THR A 67 -14.60 -2.21 8.18
C THR A 67 -14.41 -0.99 7.27
N ILE A 68 -14.20 0.17 7.88
CA ILE A 68 -13.70 1.35 7.18
C ILE A 68 -12.17 1.23 7.10
N VAL A 69 -11.66 1.33 5.87
CA VAL A 69 -10.22 1.45 5.60
C VAL A 69 -9.93 2.92 5.28
N ARG A 70 -9.12 3.57 6.12
CA ARG A 70 -8.56 4.90 5.84
C ARG A 70 -7.13 4.73 5.37
N PHE A 71 -6.87 5.20 4.16
CA PHE A 71 -5.56 5.18 3.56
C PHE A 71 -5.00 6.59 3.49
N SER A 72 -3.70 6.74 3.72
CA SER A 72 -2.98 7.99 3.48
C SER A 72 -1.58 7.68 2.96
N HIS A 73 -1.17 8.43 1.94
CA HIS A 73 0.21 8.45 1.44
C HIS A 73 0.78 9.83 1.71
N ASN A 74 1.55 9.95 2.79
CA ASN A 74 2.00 11.22 3.36
C ASN A 74 3.49 11.46 3.12
N ASN A 75 3.96 12.65 3.49
CA ASN A 75 5.36 13.07 3.43
C ASN A 75 5.93 13.15 2.00
N TRP A 76 5.07 13.40 1.01
CA TRP A 76 5.51 13.80 -0.30
C TRP A 76 6.26 15.12 -0.23
N LYS A 77 7.36 15.22 -0.98
CA LYS A 77 8.15 16.46 -1.04
C LYS A 77 7.41 17.56 -1.78
N GLU A 78 6.75 17.21 -2.88
CA GLU A 78 6.03 18.12 -3.77
C GLU A 78 4.85 17.40 -4.45
N GLU A 79 3.82 18.15 -4.85
CA GLU A 79 2.67 17.65 -5.62
C GLU A 79 2.97 17.66 -7.13
N THR A 80 3.74 16.67 -7.59
CA THR A 80 4.14 16.51 -8.99
C THR A 80 3.09 15.76 -9.84
N ASP A 81 3.32 15.67 -11.16
CA ASP A 81 2.53 14.78 -12.03
C ASP A 81 2.58 13.31 -11.58
N PHE A 82 3.71 12.89 -11.00
CA PHE A 82 3.87 11.55 -10.44
C PHE A 82 3.03 11.38 -9.16
N PHE A 83 2.98 12.38 -8.28
CA PHE A 83 2.05 12.41 -7.16
C PHE A 83 0.60 12.27 -7.64
N ALA A 84 0.19 13.06 -8.63
CA ALA A 84 -1.17 13.01 -9.18
C ALA A 84 -1.51 11.62 -9.75
N SER A 85 -0.58 11.02 -10.50
CA SER A 85 -0.70 9.65 -11.02
C SER A 85 -0.83 8.63 -9.89
N CYS A 86 0.00 8.73 -8.85
CA CYS A 86 -0.06 7.85 -7.68
C CYS A 86 -1.38 7.98 -6.94
N ASN A 87 -1.87 9.21 -6.72
CA ASN A 87 -3.15 9.47 -6.06
C ASN A 87 -4.33 8.82 -6.82
N TYR A 88 -4.35 8.95 -8.15
CA TYR A 88 -5.34 8.27 -9.00
C TYR A 88 -5.26 6.74 -8.85
N ASN A 89 -4.05 6.18 -8.97
CA ASN A 89 -3.83 4.74 -8.88
C ASN A 89 -4.21 4.16 -7.50
N TRP A 90 -4.04 4.94 -6.42
CA TRP A 90 -4.50 4.52 -5.10
C TRP A 90 -6.01 4.30 -5.03
N GLY A 91 -6.80 5.14 -5.71
CA GLY A 91 -8.25 4.91 -5.85
C GLY A 91 -8.58 3.57 -6.51
N TYR A 92 -7.83 3.20 -7.56
CA TYR A 92 -7.98 1.91 -8.23
C TYR A 92 -7.60 0.73 -7.31
N TYR A 93 -6.44 0.78 -6.66
CA TYR A 93 -5.97 -0.33 -5.83
C TYR A 93 -6.80 -0.50 -4.54
N LEU A 94 -7.31 0.58 -3.95
CA LEU A 94 -8.23 0.45 -2.81
C LEU A 94 -9.57 -0.20 -3.21
N LYS A 95 -10.05 0.05 -4.44
CA LYS A 95 -11.20 -0.68 -5.00
C LYS A 95 -10.87 -2.16 -5.20
N SER A 96 -9.68 -2.48 -5.71
CA SER A 96 -9.18 -3.85 -5.86
C SER A 96 -9.12 -4.58 -4.51
N LEU A 97 -8.67 -3.91 -3.44
CA LEU A 97 -8.65 -4.45 -2.08
C LEU A 97 -10.06 -4.80 -1.60
N LYS A 98 -11.03 -3.89 -1.78
CA LYS A 98 -12.43 -4.16 -1.45
C LYS A 98 -12.96 -5.39 -2.18
N GLN A 99 -12.73 -5.49 -3.49
CA GLN A 99 -13.15 -6.65 -4.28
C GLN A 99 -12.52 -7.96 -3.80
N LEU A 100 -11.23 -7.93 -3.46
CA LEU A 100 -10.54 -9.09 -2.89
C LEU A 100 -11.20 -9.55 -1.60
N CYS A 101 -11.52 -8.63 -0.68
CA CYS A 101 -12.16 -8.95 0.59
C CYS A 101 -13.60 -9.49 0.41
N GLU A 102 -14.36 -8.95 -0.54
CA GLU A 102 -15.78 -9.29 -0.73
C GLU A 102 -15.99 -10.54 -1.59
N THR A 103 -15.08 -10.83 -2.52
CA THR A 103 -15.28 -11.87 -3.55
C THR A 103 -14.15 -12.89 -3.63
N GLY A 104 -13.05 -12.69 -2.90
CA GLY A 104 -11.83 -13.48 -3.03
C GLY A 104 -11.01 -13.16 -4.28
N LYS A 105 -11.42 -12.19 -5.11
CA LYS A 105 -10.73 -11.80 -6.35
C LYS A 105 -10.54 -10.29 -6.42
N GLY A 106 -9.28 -9.84 -6.40
CA GLY A 106 -8.88 -8.46 -6.66
C GLY A 106 -8.34 -8.28 -8.08
N THR A 107 -7.99 -7.04 -8.42
CA THR A 107 -7.33 -6.63 -9.66
C THR A 107 -5.96 -6.01 -9.33
N PRO A 108 -4.98 -6.79 -8.86
CA PRO A 108 -3.63 -6.29 -8.62
C PRO A 108 -2.98 -5.84 -9.93
N PHE A 109 -1.87 -5.13 -9.82
CA PHE A 109 -1.01 -4.89 -10.96
C PHE A 109 -0.70 -6.21 -11.66
N ASN A 110 -0.92 -6.24 -12.96
CA ASN A 110 -0.61 -7.36 -13.82
C ASN A 110 0.31 -6.85 -14.93
N ASN A 111 1.44 -7.51 -15.13
CA ASN A 111 2.19 -7.40 -16.37
C ASN A 111 1.30 -8.00 -17.46
N GLY A 112 0.52 -7.18 -18.14
CA GLY A 112 -0.12 -7.61 -19.39
C GLY A 112 0.92 -8.17 -20.33
#